data_AF-A0A9W4RYZ2-F1
#
_entry.id   AF-A0A9W4RYZ2-F1
#
_cell.length_a   1.000
_cell.length_b   1.000
_cell.length_c   1.000
_cell.angle_alpha   90.00
_cell.angle_beta   90.00
_cell.angle_gamma   90.00
#
_symmetry.space_group_name_H-M   'P 1'
#
loop_
_entity.id
_entity.type
_entity.pdbx_description
1 polymer ?
#
loop_
_entity_poly.entity_id
_entity_poly.type
_entity_poly.pdbx_seq_one_letter_code
_entity_poly.pdbx_strand_id
1 'polypeptide(L)'
;MRGSTFVRWHWLVAFIIVTNVPSTLADGPLFQQFFPGWDVLIKGYLNESCSDELGKYNEDPMGEGKWMVINCLFDGPFSETRKAEAAAAALMLGLAPMVLQTIGPNTSETSLLFLRRPLLALLLAISSPWPRNPDDSAIYENPSVDYPVWPAIDNEPSRIVVVLVEYVVAMGAAANVALLAYQLGHWSFFHVCEQLWWTYCSFLIHLIGILGIFFRFRMCRSRGAFDRQNKAAGKYWFQRWFYREFRPAAYKNEYNKIDEENEQQNNGNSSSSSSSSDDDDEKNNSNSNDNNRESNKTRLRLRERKKKHWILLSVLATWVLSIAPTLQVLMGTIMLSGSLLTNQADARNCLFRYLDVGV
;
A
#
# COMPACT_ATOMS: atom_id res chain seq x y z
N MET A 1 9.00 24.67 -28.07
CA MET A 1 8.45 23.53 -27.29
C MET A 1 9.21 22.25 -27.62
N ARG A 2 10.37 22.02 -26.99
CA ARG A 2 11.14 20.77 -27.05
C ARG A 2 11.90 20.69 -25.72
N GLY A 3 11.48 19.82 -24.81
CA GLY A 3 12.10 19.78 -23.48
C GLY A 3 11.40 18.91 -22.44
N SER A 4 10.81 17.77 -22.79
CA SER A 4 10.23 16.86 -21.79
C SER A 4 10.49 15.36 -22.01
N THR A 5 11.28 14.99 -23.01
CA THR A 5 11.59 13.57 -23.26
C THR A 5 12.72 13.04 -22.39
N PHE A 6 13.63 13.90 -21.91
CA PHE A 6 14.82 13.48 -21.16
C PHE A 6 14.51 12.99 -19.74
N VAL A 7 13.50 13.58 -19.08
CA VAL A 7 13.09 13.18 -17.72
C VAL A 7 12.43 11.80 -17.70
N ARG A 8 11.77 11.38 -18.79
CA ARG A 8 11.09 10.07 -18.85
C ARG A 8 12.05 8.88 -18.90
N TRP A 9 13.23 9.05 -19.48
CA TRP A 9 14.18 7.96 -19.65
C TRP A 9 14.91 7.58 -18.35
N HIS A 10 15.18 8.57 -17.48
CA HIS A 10 15.86 8.34 -16.21
C HIS A 10 15.02 7.51 -15.23
N TRP A 11 13.70 7.69 -15.22
CA TRP A 11 12.80 6.89 -14.39
C TRP A 11 12.67 5.44 -14.89
N LEU A 12 12.71 5.22 -16.20
CA LEU A 12 12.71 3.86 -16.76
C LEU A 12 14.04 3.15 -16.50
N VAL A 13 15.17 3.84 -16.65
CA VAL A 13 16.49 3.28 -16.35
C VAL A 13 16.65 3.03 -14.85
N ALA A 14 16.20 3.95 -13.98
CA ALA A 14 16.21 3.72 -12.54
C ALA A 14 15.31 2.55 -12.14
N PHE A 15 14.12 2.41 -12.75
CA PHE A 15 13.24 1.26 -12.53
C PHE A 15 13.92 -0.03 -13.00
N ILE A 16 14.48 -0.06 -14.21
CA ILE A 16 15.21 -1.22 -14.76
C ILE A 16 16.42 -1.58 -13.89
N ILE A 17 17.18 -0.61 -13.40
CA ILE A 17 18.32 -0.85 -12.51
C ILE A 17 17.83 -1.41 -11.17
N VAL A 18 16.86 -0.78 -10.52
CA VAL A 18 16.29 -1.24 -9.24
C VAL A 18 15.70 -2.65 -9.37
N THR A 19 15.11 -2.99 -10.51
CA THR A 19 14.56 -4.31 -10.75
C THR A 19 15.57 -5.40 -11.10
N ASN A 20 16.73 -5.04 -11.65
CA ASN A 20 17.73 -6.04 -12.09
C ASN A 20 18.91 -6.20 -11.12
N VAL A 21 19.12 -5.26 -10.20
CA VAL A 21 20.17 -5.35 -9.15
C VAL A 21 20.06 -6.62 -8.28
N PRO A 22 18.87 -7.12 -7.91
CA PRO A 22 18.77 -8.35 -7.12
C PRO A 22 19.25 -9.60 -7.86
N SER A 23 19.04 -9.66 -9.18
CA SER A 23 19.34 -10.83 -10.01
C SER A 23 20.84 -11.14 -10.04
N THR A 24 21.68 -10.10 -10.05
CA THR A 24 23.14 -10.24 -10.14
C THR A 24 23.82 -10.49 -8.80
N LEU A 25 23.11 -10.32 -7.68
CA LEU A 25 23.61 -10.55 -6.33
C LEU A 25 23.21 -11.93 -5.77
N ALA A 26 22.34 -12.65 -6.48
CA ALA A 26 21.73 -13.90 -6.03
C ALA A 26 22.57 -15.16 -6.34
N ASP A 27 23.72 -15.02 -7.01
CA ASP A 27 24.62 -16.14 -7.33
C ASP A 27 25.52 -16.52 -6.13
N GLY A 28 24.93 -16.52 -4.93
CA GLY A 28 25.56 -17.07 -3.74
C GLY A 28 25.49 -18.60 -3.75
N PRO A 29 26.51 -19.30 -3.26
CA PRO A 29 26.50 -20.77 -3.15
C PRO A 29 25.40 -21.23 -2.17
N LEU A 30 24.38 -21.90 -2.70
CA LEU A 30 23.12 -22.28 -2.06
C LEU A 30 23.28 -23.03 -0.73
N PHE A 31 24.31 -23.88 -0.63
CA PHE A 31 24.53 -24.76 0.53
C PHE A 31 25.57 -24.23 1.52
N GLN A 32 25.97 -22.96 1.43
CA GLN A 32 26.94 -22.38 2.36
C GLN A 32 26.31 -21.59 3.52
N GLN A 33 25.05 -21.17 3.39
CA GLN A 33 24.37 -20.36 4.39
C GLN A 33 22.92 -20.83 4.48
N PHE A 34 22.50 -21.24 5.68
CA PHE A 34 21.11 -21.58 5.96
C PHE A 34 20.57 -20.70 7.08
N PHE A 35 19.26 -20.77 7.32
CA PHE A 35 18.65 -20.12 8.48
C PHE A 35 19.44 -20.44 9.76
N PRO A 36 19.68 -19.46 10.65
CA PRO A 36 20.54 -19.65 11.82
C PRO A 36 20.19 -20.86 12.68
N GLY A 37 18.90 -21.22 12.78
CA GLY A 37 18.44 -22.41 13.50
C GLY A 37 18.83 -23.75 12.85
N TRP A 38 19.10 -23.78 11.55
CA TRP A 38 19.48 -24.97 10.79
C TRP A 38 20.93 -24.98 10.33
N ASP A 39 21.61 -23.83 10.29
CA ASP A 39 22.92 -23.68 9.66
C ASP A 39 23.97 -24.65 10.20
N VAL A 40 24.14 -24.71 11.52
CA VAL A 40 25.11 -25.60 12.18
C VAL A 40 24.79 -27.06 11.90
N LEU A 41 23.50 -27.41 11.92
CA LEU A 41 23.02 -28.78 11.83
C LEU A 41 23.10 -29.31 10.39
N ILE A 42 22.66 -28.54 9.40
CA ILE A 42 22.75 -28.91 7.99
C ILE A 42 24.22 -28.96 7.56
N LYS A 43 25.04 -27.97 7.92
CA LYS A 43 26.49 -28.01 7.61
C LYS A 43 27.19 -29.20 8.21
N GLY A 44 26.82 -29.60 9.44
CA GLY A 44 27.32 -30.83 10.05
C GLY A 44 27.05 -32.05 9.16
N TYR A 45 25.81 -32.22 8.72
CA TYR A 45 25.43 -33.33 7.84
C TYR A 45 26.06 -33.26 6.46
N LEU A 46 26.17 -32.07 5.88
CA LEU A 46 26.82 -31.87 4.59
C LEU A 46 28.30 -32.25 4.64
N ASN A 47 29.00 -31.92 5.73
CA ASN A 47 30.41 -32.25 5.87
C ASN A 47 30.67 -33.70 6.24
N GLU A 48 29.80 -34.33 7.04
CA GLU A 48 30.01 -35.68 7.57
C GLU A 48 29.41 -36.79 6.69
N SER A 49 28.23 -36.56 6.11
CA SER A 49 27.44 -37.61 5.44
C SER A 49 27.22 -37.37 3.95
N CYS A 50 27.26 -36.10 3.49
CA CYS A 50 26.94 -35.74 2.11
C CYS A 50 28.08 -34.98 1.41
N SER A 51 29.33 -35.24 1.79
CA SER A 51 30.49 -34.52 1.27
C SER A 51 30.70 -34.74 -0.23
N ASP A 52 30.38 -35.94 -0.71
CA ASP A 52 30.58 -36.36 -2.09
C ASP A 52 29.55 -35.68 -3.01
N GLU A 53 28.29 -35.64 -2.57
CA GLU A 53 27.21 -34.91 -3.26
C GLU A 53 27.46 -33.41 -3.25
N LEU A 54 27.98 -32.87 -2.14
CA LEU A 54 28.36 -31.46 -2.05
C LEU A 54 29.50 -31.13 -3.04
N GLY A 55 30.46 -32.04 -3.21
CA GLY A 55 31.50 -31.94 -4.23
C GLY A 55 30.93 -31.84 -5.64
N LYS A 56 30.00 -32.74 -5.99
CA LYS A 56 29.29 -32.72 -7.29
C LYS A 56 28.48 -31.45 -7.50
N TYR A 57 27.85 -30.92 -6.46
CA TYR A 57 27.16 -29.62 -6.52
C TYR A 57 28.13 -28.46 -6.82
N ASN A 58 29.33 -28.47 -6.24
CA ASN A 58 30.31 -27.42 -6.50
C ASN A 58 30.83 -27.45 -7.95
N GLU A 59 30.83 -28.62 -8.58
CA GLU A 59 31.17 -28.79 -10.01
C GLU A 59 30.02 -28.38 -10.94
N ASP A 60 28.78 -28.69 -10.56
CA ASP A 60 27.57 -28.36 -11.32
C ASP A 60 26.45 -27.78 -10.42
N PRO A 61 26.52 -26.48 -10.09
CA PRO A 61 25.58 -25.86 -9.17
C PRO A 61 24.19 -25.61 -9.77
N MET A 62 24.06 -25.63 -11.10
CA MET A 62 22.80 -25.38 -11.81
C MET A 62 22.13 -26.65 -12.36
N GLY A 63 22.84 -27.77 -12.45
CA GLY A 63 22.29 -29.05 -12.89
C GLY A 63 21.86 -29.97 -11.74
N GLU A 64 22.17 -31.26 -11.85
CA GLU A 64 21.64 -32.28 -10.94
C GLU A 64 22.30 -32.29 -9.56
N GLY A 65 23.50 -31.69 -9.42
CA GLY A 65 24.24 -31.65 -8.17
C GLY A 65 23.41 -31.07 -7.01
N LYS A 66 22.56 -30.06 -7.29
CA LYS A 66 21.61 -29.50 -6.32
C LYS A 66 20.67 -30.56 -5.75
N TRP A 67 20.08 -31.39 -6.60
CA TRP A 67 19.12 -32.42 -6.19
C TRP A 67 19.80 -33.60 -5.50
N MET A 68 21.04 -33.92 -5.87
CA MET A 68 21.83 -34.95 -5.18
C MET A 68 22.07 -34.60 -3.71
N VAL A 69 22.46 -33.36 -3.42
CA VAL A 69 22.66 -32.88 -2.04
C VAL A 69 21.35 -32.93 -1.24
N ILE A 70 20.25 -32.48 -1.84
CA ILE A 70 18.92 -32.52 -1.21
C ILE A 70 18.53 -33.97 -0.91
N ASN A 71 18.64 -34.88 -1.88
CA ASN A 71 18.29 -36.28 -1.68
C ASN A 71 19.17 -36.93 -0.60
N CYS A 72 20.48 -36.67 -0.58
CA CYS A 72 21.35 -37.17 0.49
C CYS A 72 20.89 -36.69 1.87
N LEU A 73 20.57 -35.40 2.00
CA LEU A 73 20.12 -34.81 3.27
C LEU A 73 18.79 -35.40 3.75
N PHE A 74 17.82 -35.56 2.84
CA PHE A 74 16.49 -36.07 3.17
C PHE A 74 16.47 -37.60 3.34
N ASP A 75 17.18 -38.38 2.54
CA ASP A 75 17.14 -39.84 2.64
C ASP A 75 18.07 -40.38 3.73
N GLY A 76 19.11 -39.63 4.10
CA GLY A 76 20.09 -40.03 5.11
C GLY A 76 19.83 -39.42 6.49
N PRO A 77 20.50 -38.29 6.82
CA PRO A 77 20.64 -37.82 8.19
C PRO A 77 19.41 -37.12 8.78
N PHE A 78 18.45 -36.68 7.96
CA PHE A 78 17.23 -36.07 8.49
C PHE A 78 16.27 -37.12 9.04
N SER A 79 15.98 -37.03 10.34
CA SER A 79 14.92 -37.82 10.95
C SER A 79 13.55 -37.45 10.38
N GLU A 80 12.62 -38.42 10.35
CA GLU A 80 11.24 -38.20 9.91
C GLU A 80 10.55 -37.04 10.66
N THR A 81 10.86 -36.86 11.94
CA THR A 81 10.36 -35.72 12.74
C THR A 81 10.83 -34.38 12.18
N ARG A 82 12.09 -34.27 11.73
CA ARG A 82 12.63 -33.03 11.16
C ARG A 82 12.07 -32.73 9.78
N LYS A 83 11.84 -33.77 8.97
CA LYS A 83 11.13 -33.63 7.69
C LYS A 83 9.71 -33.09 7.92
N ALA A 84 9.01 -33.63 8.92
CA ALA A 84 7.69 -33.15 9.30
C ALA A 84 7.71 -31.70 9.81
N GLU A 85 8.71 -31.32 10.61
CA GLU A 85 8.88 -29.93 11.09
C GLU A 85 9.13 -28.95 9.93
N ALA A 86 10.04 -29.29 9.01
CA ALA A 86 10.32 -28.47 7.83
C ALA A 86 9.09 -28.33 6.92
N ALA A 87 8.32 -29.41 6.75
CA ALA A 87 7.06 -29.38 6.01
C ALA A 87 6.00 -28.49 6.69
N ALA A 88 5.90 -28.56 8.02
CA ALA A 88 4.99 -27.70 8.78
C ALA A 88 5.39 -26.21 8.70
N ALA A 89 6.69 -25.90 8.77
CA ALA A 89 7.21 -24.55 8.59
C ALA A 89 6.89 -23.99 7.19
N ALA A 90 7.13 -24.79 6.15
CA ALA A 90 6.78 -24.44 4.77
C ALA A 90 5.28 -24.17 4.59
N LEU A 91 4.42 -24.96 5.24
CA LEU A 91 2.97 -24.74 5.24
C LEU A 91 2.60 -23.43 5.94
N MET A 92 3.18 -23.13 7.11
CA MET A 92 2.92 -21.86 7.82
C MET A 92 3.35 -20.64 7.00
N LEU A 93 4.52 -20.68 6.37
CA LEU A 93 4.99 -19.63 5.48
C LEU A 93 4.12 -19.51 4.22
N GLY A 94 3.68 -20.63 3.64
CA GLY A 94 2.76 -20.64 2.51
C GLY A 94 1.38 -20.07 2.84
N LEU A 95 0.87 -20.25 4.06
CA LEU A 95 -0.41 -19.68 4.48
C LEU A 95 -0.29 -18.18 4.87
N ALA A 96 0.92 -17.69 5.14
CA ALA A 96 1.14 -16.32 5.61
C ALA A 96 0.50 -15.24 4.71
N PRO A 97 0.64 -15.25 3.37
CA PRO A 97 0.04 -14.24 2.51
C PRO A 97 -1.48 -14.19 2.60
N MET A 98 -2.14 -15.33 2.80
CA MET A 98 -3.59 -15.37 2.98
C MET A 98 -4.00 -14.71 4.28
N VAL A 99 -3.35 -15.05 5.39
CA VAL A 99 -3.62 -14.44 6.70
C VAL A 99 -3.36 -12.93 6.64
N LEU A 100 -2.21 -12.55 6.09
CA LEU A 100 -1.80 -11.15 5.98
C LEU A 100 -2.78 -10.35 5.10
N GLN A 101 -3.27 -10.91 3.98
CA GLN A 101 -4.28 -10.26 3.14
C GLN A 101 -5.59 -9.96 3.88
N THR A 102 -5.97 -10.75 4.89
CA THR A 102 -7.20 -10.47 5.66
C THR A 102 -7.08 -9.23 6.55
N ILE A 103 -5.87 -8.93 7.03
CA ILE A 103 -5.56 -7.81 7.92
C ILE A 103 -5.04 -6.60 7.13
N GLY A 104 -4.65 -6.82 5.87
CA GLY A 104 -4.05 -5.83 4.99
C GLY A 104 -4.91 -4.58 4.74
N PRO A 105 -4.26 -3.42 4.54
CA PRO A 105 -4.95 -2.23 4.10
C PRO A 105 -5.59 -2.46 2.74
N ASN A 106 -6.78 -1.91 2.59
CA ASN A 106 -7.50 -1.99 1.34
C ASN A 106 -6.87 -1.04 0.31
N THR A 107 -6.77 -1.48 -0.94
CA THR A 107 -6.28 -0.63 -2.04
C THR A 107 -7.08 0.67 -2.18
N SER A 108 -8.39 0.66 -1.91
CA SER A 108 -9.21 1.89 -1.93
C SER A 108 -8.85 2.87 -0.81
N GLU A 109 -8.61 2.38 0.41
CA GLU A 109 -8.24 3.20 1.57
C GLU A 109 -6.89 3.88 1.37
N THR A 110 -5.88 3.12 0.93
CA THR A 110 -4.55 3.66 0.60
C THR A 110 -4.63 4.70 -0.52
N SER A 111 -5.50 4.48 -1.51
CA SER A 111 -5.72 5.41 -2.62
C SER A 111 -6.42 6.71 -2.20
N LEU A 112 -7.39 6.63 -1.29
CA LEU A 112 -8.06 7.80 -0.70
C LEU A 112 -7.09 8.59 0.20
N LEU A 113 -6.28 7.89 1.00
CA LEU A 113 -5.24 8.51 1.81
C LEU A 113 -4.24 9.25 0.92
N PHE A 114 -3.85 8.68 -0.21
CA PHE A 114 -2.93 9.31 -1.16
C PHE A 114 -3.43 10.65 -1.68
N LEU A 115 -4.75 10.83 -1.85
CA LEU A 115 -5.31 12.12 -2.28
C LEU A 115 -5.04 13.25 -1.27
N ARG A 116 -4.82 12.92 0.00
CA ARG A 116 -4.59 13.89 1.09
C ARG A 116 -3.13 13.93 1.57
N ARG A 117 -2.54 12.75 1.81
CA ARG A 117 -1.20 12.54 2.39
C ARG A 117 -0.41 11.52 1.55
N PRO A 118 0.03 11.89 0.34
CA PRO A 118 0.71 10.98 -0.57
C PRO A 118 1.97 10.31 -0.02
N LEU A 119 2.80 11.00 0.78
CA LEU A 119 4.02 10.35 1.29
C LEU A 119 3.68 9.27 2.31
N LEU A 120 2.76 9.55 3.23
CA LEU A 120 2.32 8.56 4.20
C LEU A 120 1.66 7.36 3.50
N ALA A 121 0.80 7.60 2.50
CA ALA A 121 0.17 6.53 1.74
C ALA A 121 1.18 5.63 1.02
N LEU A 122 2.26 6.20 0.47
CA LEU A 122 3.32 5.42 -0.17
C LEU A 122 4.12 4.61 0.84
N LEU A 123 4.45 5.18 2.01
CA LEU A 123 5.13 4.44 3.07
C LEU A 123 4.29 3.25 3.53
N LEU A 124 2.98 3.44 3.73
CA LEU A 124 2.06 2.38 4.10
C LEU A 124 1.89 1.31 3.00
N ALA A 125 1.92 1.72 1.72
CA ALA A 125 1.90 0.78 0.61
C ALA A 125 3.19 -0.07 0.53
N ILE A 126 4.35 0.53 0.85
CA ILE A 126 5.62 -0.20 0.91
C ILE A 126 5.66 -1.14 2.12
N SER A 127 5.10 -0.72 3.26
CA SER A 127 5.05 -1.54 4.47
C SER A 127 3.99 -2.65 4.42
N SER A 128 3.20 -2.75 3.34
CA SER A 128 2.11 -3.73 3.20
C SER A 128 2.29 -4.56 1.93
N PRO A 129 3.07 -5.66 1.95
CA PRO A 129 3.24 -6.53 0.79
C PRO A 129 2.02 -7.44 0.47
N TRP A 130 0.87 -7.20 1.10
CA TRP A 130 -0.38 -7.94 0.94
C TRP A 130 -1.57 -6.99 0.73
N PRO A 131 -1.78 -6.50 -0.49
CA PRO A 131 -2.91 -5.61 -0.77
C PRO A 131 -4.21 -6.40 -0.61
N ARG A 132 -5.19 -5.82 0.09
CA ARG A 132 -6.53 -6.40 0.19
C ARG A 132 -7.43 -5.90 -0.95
N ASN A 133 -8.28 -6.78 -1.45
CA ASN A 133 -9.31 -6.42 -2.41
C ASN A 133 -10.27 -5.37 -1.80
N PRO A 134 -10.81 -4.46 -2.62
CA PRO A 134 -11.82 -3.53 -2.15
C PRO A 134 -13.11 -4.21 -1.71
N ASP A 135 -13.47 -4.04 -0.43
CA ASP A 135 -14.72 -4.56 0.17
C ASP A 135 -15.97 -4.10 -0.57
N ASP A 136 -15.95 -2.87 -1.08
CA ASP A 136 -17.05 -2.33 -1.85
C ASP A 136 -16.53 -1.52 -3.05
N SER A 137 -16.95 -1.94 -4.24
CA SER A 137 -16.72 -1.19 -5.47
C SER A 137 -17.35 0.20 -5.43
N ALA A 138 -18.37 0.41 -4.59
CA ALA A 138 -19.05 1.68 -4.39
C ALA A 138 -18.23 2.71 -3.59
N ILE A 139 -17.16 2.32 -2.89
CA ILE A 139 -16.22 3.29 -2.29
C ILE A 139 -15.54 4.14 -3.38
N TYR A 140 -15.32 3.55 -4.57
CA TYR A 140 -14.88 4.28 -5.76
C TYR A 140 -15.99 5.08 -6.44
N GLU A 141 -17.24 4.96 -6.01
CA GLU A 141 -18.41 5.66 -6.53
C GLU A 141 -18.80 6.84 -5.65
N ASN A 142 -18.80 6.66 -4.32
CA ASN A 142 -19.18 7.69 -3.37
C ASN A 142 -18.32 7.64 -2.09
N PRO A 143 -17.18 8.37 -2.03
CA PRO A 143 -16.21 8.28 -0.94
C PRO A 143 -16.64 9.04 0.34
N SER A 144 -17.93 9.07 0.68
CA SER A 144 -18.41 9.63 1.95
C SER A 144 -18.34 8.57 3.04
N VAL A 145 -17.25 8.55 3.79
CA VAL A 145 -17.11 7.62 4.92
C VAL A 145 -17.03 8.41 6.22
N ASP A 146 -18.07 8.29 7.04
CA ASP A 146 -18.09 8.79 8.42
C ASP A 146 -17.42 7.74 9.32
N TYR A 147 -16.11 7.87 9.50
CA TYR A 147 -15.41 7.07 10.49
C TYR A 147 -15.51 7.74 11.87
N PRO A 148 -15.84 7.00 12.94
CA PRO A 148 -15.81 7.53 14.29
C PRO A 148 -14.36 7.90 14.65
N VAL A 149 -14.09 9.18 14.79
CA VAL A 149 -12.78 9.69 15.18
C VAL A 149 -12.60 9.45 16.69
N TRP A 150 -11.72 8.50 17.06
CA TRP A 150 -11.22 8.27 18.42
C TRP A 150 -10.71 9.60 19.03
N PRO A 151 -10.90 9.86 20.35
CA PRO A 151 -11.24 11.17 20.87
C PRO A 151 -10.23 12.23 20.45
N ALA A 152 -10.73 13.18 19.65
CA ALA A 152 -9.99 14.33 19.19
C ALA A 152 -9.81 15.32 20.35
N ILE A 153 -8.80 15.09 21.20
CA ILE A 153 -8.21 16.18 21.95
C ILE A 153 -7.54 17.09 20.91
N ASP A 154 -8.26 18.13 20.52
CA ASP A 154 -7.88 19.01 19.42
C ASP A 154 -6.92 20.13 19.88
N ASN A 155 -5.72 19.72 20.26
CA ASN A 155 -4.65 20.63 20.64
C ASN A 155 -3.55 20.61 19.57
N GLU A 156 -2.96 21.75 19.23
CA GLU A 156 -1.78 21.82 18.35
C GLU A 156 -0.65 20.83 18.72
N PRO A 157 -0.24 20.70 20.00
CA PRO A 157 0.79 19.73 20.35
C PRO A 157 0.38 18.27 20.09
N SER A 158 -0.90 17.89 20.30
CA SER A 158 -1.34 16.51 20.04
C SER A 158 -1.35 16.21 18.54
N ARG A 159 -1.67 17.19 17.68
CA ARG A 159 -1.59 17.05 16.22
C ARG A 159 -0.17 16.73 15.77
N ILE A 160 0.82 17.49 16.26
CA ILE A 160 2.23 17.28 15.91
C ILE A 160 2.70 15.91 16.37
N VAL A 161 2.38 15.51 17.61
CA VAL A 161 2.74 14.20 18.15
C VAL A 161 2.14 13.07 17.32
N VAL A 162 0.85 13.15 16.97
CA VAL A 162 0.20 12.14 16.13
C VAL A 162 0.92 11.98 14.80
N VAL A 163 1.23 13.09 14.11
CA VAL A 163 1.93 13.01 12.83
C VAL A 163 3.33 12.41 12.97
N LEU A 164 4.09 12.83 13.98
CA LEU A 164 5.42 12.28 14.23
C LEU A 164 5.35 10.76 14.47
N VAL A 165 4.41 10.31 15.31
CA VAL A 165 4.22 8.89 15.61
C VAL A 165 3.83 8.13 14.34
N GLU A 166 2.88 8.63 13.55
CA GLU A 166 2.44 7.99 12.29
C GLU A 166 3.61 7.79 11.32
N TYR A 167 4.47 8.79 11.12
CA TYR A 167 5.61 8.66 10.21
C TYR A 167 6.71 7.75 10.76
N VAL A 168 7.01 7.84 12.06
CA VAL A 168 8.02 6.97 12.69
C VAL A 168 7.60 5.51 12.58
N VAL A 169 6.34 5.20 12.91
CA VAL A 169 5.78 3.85 12.79
C VAL A 169 5.76 3.40 11.33
N ALA A 170 5.25 4.22 10.40
CA ALA A 170 5.19 3.84 8.98
C ALA A 170 6.57 3.62 8.35
N MET A 171 7.57 4.46 8.66
CA MET A 171 8.94 4.26 8.20
C MET A 171 9.59 3.04 8.83
N GLY A 172 9.38 2.80 10.13
CA GLY A 172 9.86 1.61 10.83
C GLY A 172 9.30 0.33 10.20
N ALA A 173 7.99 0.29 9.96
CA ALA A 173 7.32 -0.83 9.31
C ALA A 173 7.85 -1.05 7.87
N ALA A 174 8.01 0.01 7.08
CA ALA A 174 8.55 -0.08 5.73
C ALA A 174 10.00 -0.60 5.72
N ALA A 175 10.85 -0.12 6.64
CA ALA A 175 12.22 -0.59 6.79
C ALA A 175 12.27 -2.06 7.25
N ASN A 176 11.38 -2.45 8.17
CA ASN A 176 11.28 -3.84 8.63
C ASN A 176 10.84 -4.78 7.51
N VAL A 177 9.84 -4.40 6.70
CA VAL A 177 9.41 -5.19 5.54
C VAL A 177 10.54 -5.31 4.51
N ALA A 178 11.24 -4.22 4.19
CA ALA A 178 12.36 -4.24 3.25
C ALA A 178 13.50 -5.15 3.75
N LEU A 179 13.85 -5.05 5.04
CA LEU A 179 14.87 -5.89 5.65
C LEU A 179 14.44 -7.37 5.69
N LEU A 180 13.17 -7.63 6.00
CA LEU A 180 12.64 -8.99 6.07
C LEU A 180 12.58 -9.63 4.67
N ALA A 181 12.19 -8.86 3.65
CA ALA A 181 12.22 -9.31 2.25
C ALA A 181 13.66 -9.64 1.80
N TYR A 182 14.63 -8.80 2.17
CA TYR A 182 16.05 -9.06 1.92
C TYR A 182 16.54 -10.32 2.64
N GLN A 183 16.22 -10.48 3.93
CA GLN A 183 16.60 -11.65 4.71
C GLN A 183 15.98 -12.92 4.13
N LEU A 184 14.66 -12.95 3.90
CA LEU A 184 13.98 -14.10 3.31
C LEU A 184 14.56 -14.47 1.95
N GLY A 185 14.82 -13.48 1.09
CA GLY A 185 15.48 -13.71 -0.18
C GLY A 185 16.88 -14.31 -0.02
N HIS A 186 17.69 -13.76 0.87
CA HIS A 186 19.07 -14.20 1.13
C HIS A 186 19.17 -15.63 1.68
N TRP A 187 18.19 -16.06 2.48
CA TRP A 187 18.18 -17.39 3.11
C TRP A 187 17.31 -18.43 2.38
N SER A 188 16.60 -18.04 1.32
CA SER A 188 15.72 -18.97 0.59
C SER A 188 16.51 -19.85 -0.38
N PHE A 189 16.02 -21.08 -0.57
CA PHE A 189 16.55 -22.01 -1.57
C PHE A 189 16.26 -21.61 -3.02
N PHE A 190 15.28 -20.73 -3.21
CA PHE A 190 14.90 -20.17 -4.49
C PHE A 190 15.46 -18.76 -4.61
N HIS A 191 15.82 -18.36 -5.84
CA HIS A 191 16.59 -17.15 -6.08
C HIS A 191 16.03 -15.91 -5.37
N VAL A 192 16.91 -15.16 -4.69
CA VAL A 192 16.64 -13.88 -3.99
C VAL A 192 15.73 -12.94 -4.79
N CYS A 193 15.87 -12.97 -6.12
CA CYS A 193 15.13 -12.14 -7.05
C CYS A 193 13.61 -12.36 -6.94
N GLU A 194 13.18 -13.60 -6.78
CA GLU A 194 11.77 -13.99 -6.69
C GLU A 194 11.07 -13.32 -5.49
N GLN A 195 11.65 -13.41 -4.29
CA GLN A 195 10.99 -12.89 -3.08
C GLN A 195 10.86 -11.37 -3.08
N LEU A 196 11.85 -10.67 -3.64
CA LEU A 196 11.79 -9.22 -3.81
C LEU A 196 10.72 -8.83 -4.83
N TRP A 197 10.61 -9.56 -5.95
CA TRP A 197 9.56 -9.32 -6.93
C TRP A 197 8.16 -9.39 -6.34
N TRP A 198 7.92 -10.37 -5.48
CA TRP A 198 6.66 -10.47 -4.75
C TRP A 198 6.38 -9.18 -3.97
N THR A 199 7.30 -8.69 -3.15
CA THR A 199 7.08 -7.43 -2.40
C THR A 199 6.86 -6.21 -3.30
N TYR A 200 7.60 -6.09 -4.41
CA TYR A 200 7.43 -5.01 -5.37
C TYR A 200 6.09 -5.07 -6.11
N CYS A 201 5.60 -6.28 -6.44
CA CYS A 201 4.29 -6.47 -7.05
C CYS A 201 3.17 -5.93 -6.17
N SER A 202 3.25 -6.10 -4.84
CA SER A 202 2.28 -5.48 -3.91
C SER A 202 2.27 -3.96 -4.01
N PHE A 203 3.45 -3.34 -3.97
CA PHE A 203 3.57 -1.89 -4.10
C PHE A 203 2.98 -1.39 -5.43
N LEU A 204 3.21 -2.11 -6.53
CA LEU A 204 2.61 -1.80 -7.83
C LEU A 204 1.08 -1.91 -7.82
N ILE A 205 0.51 -2.89 -7.11
CA ILE A 205 -0.95 -3.03 -6.96
C ILE A 205 -1.53 -1.81 -6.25
N HIS A 206 -0.93 -1.36 -5.14
CA HIS A 206 -1.35 -0.12 -4.47
C HIS A 206 -1.22 1.10 -5.39
N LEU A 207 -0.13 1.19 -6.16
CA LEU A 207 0.06 2.27 -7.13
C LEU A 207 -1.02 2.29 -8.23
N ILE A 208 -1.43 1.12 -8.71
CA ILE A 208 -2.53 0.97 -9.68
C ILE A 208 -3.85 1.44 -9.05
N GLY A 209 -4.10 1.12 -7.78
CA GLY A 209 -5.22 1.63 -7.00
C GLY A 209 -5.26 3.16 -6.98
N ILE A 210 -4.12 3.76 -6.61
CA ILE A 210 -3.94 5.20 -6.53
C ILE A 210 -4.22 5.84 -7.89
N LEU A 211 -3.63 5.31 -8.97
CA LEU A 211 -3.84 5.76 -10.34
C LEU A 211 -5.31 5.62 -10.77
N GLY A 212 -5.98 4.53 -10.39
CA GLY A 212 -7.40 4.30 -10.63
C GLY A 212 -8.28 5.43 -10.09
N ILE A 213 -8.05 5.84 -8.84
CA ILE A 213 -8.74 6.99 -8.23
C ILE A 213 -8.41 8.30 -8.95
N PHE A 214 -7.13 8.55 -9.27
CA PHE A 214 -6.73 9.76 -10.00
C PHE A 214 -7.39 9.89 -11.36
N PHE A 215 -7.60 8.76 -12.05
CA PHE A 215 -8.24 8.76 -13.36
C PHE A 215 -9.75 8.95 -13.23
N ARG A 216 -10.36 8.48 -12.13
CA ARG A 216 -11.80 8.58 -11.87
C ARG A 216 -12.24 9.95 -11.35
N PHE A 217 -11.51 10.50 -10.40
CA PHE A 217 -11.88 11.73 -9.70
C PHE A 217 -11.05 12.92 -10.17
N ARG A 218 -11.71 14.06 -10.36
CA ARG A 218 -11.03 15.34 -10.44
C ARG A 218 -11.34 16.08 -9.15
N MET A 219 -10.31 16.52 -8.42
CA MET A 219 -10.53 17.46 -7.32
C MET A 219 -11.05 18.78 -7.90
N CYS A 220 -12.37 18.93 -7.95
CA CYS A 220 -13.01 20.19 -8.29
C CYS A 220 -12.84 21.13 -7.09
N ARG A 221 -11.80 21.95 -7.15
CA ARG A 221 -11.61 23.06 -6.21
C ARG A 221 -12.70 24.10 -6.51
N SER A 222 -13.50 24.47 -5.52
CA SER A 222 -14.60 25.43 -5.68
C SER A 222 -14.13 26.67 -6.44
N ARG A 223 -14.79 26.94 -7.57
CA ARG A 223 -14.34 27.84 -8.63
C ARG A 223 -14.59 29.31 -8.31
N GLY A 224 -15.35 29.61 -7.25
CA GLY A 224 -15.79 30.98 -6.92
C GLY A 224 -14.74 31.86 -6.23
N ALA A 225 -13.87 31.31 -5.37
CA ALA A 225 -12.91 32.10 -4.59
C ALA A 225 -11.48 32.10 -5.16
N PHE A 226 -11.20 31.26 -6.16
CA PHE A 226 -9.83 30.84 -6.49
C PHE A 226 -9.20 31.60 -7.68
N ASP A 227 -10.00 32.27 -8.51
CA ASP A 227 -9.49 32.84 -9.77
C ASP A 227 -8.61 34.09 -9.57
N ARG A 228 -8.80 34.84 -8.47
CA ARG A 228 -7.90 35.96 -8.11
C ARG A 228 -6.65 35.54 -7.33
N GLN A 229 -6.68 34.41 -6.62
CA GLN A 229 -5.54 33.94 -5.81
C GLN A 229 -4.55 33.07 -6.61
N ASN A 230 -4.96 32.57 -7.78
CA ASN A 230 -4.26 31.52 -8.53
C ASN A 230 -2.94 31.96 -9.21
N LYS A 231 -2.78 33.25 -9.54
CA LYS A 231 -1.51 33.75 -10.10
C LYS A 231 -0.39 33.82 -9.05
N ALA A 232 -0.72 33.98 -7.77
CA ALA A 232 0.22 33.91 -6.64
C ALA A 232 0.34 32.50 -6.05
N ALA A 233 -0.70 31.65 -6.18
CA ALA A 233 -0.76 30.31 -5.59
C ALA A 233 0.24 29.30 -6.19
N GLY A 234 0.71 29.51 -7.42
CA GLY A 234 1.75 28.66 -8.02
C GLY A 234 3.07 28.70 -7.24
N LYS A 235 3.40 29.85 -6.63
CA LYS A 235 4.67 30.05 -5.91
C LYS A 235 4.73 29.33 -4.56
N TYR A 236 3.57 29.10 -3.92
CA TYR A 236 3.46 28.46 -2.60
C TYR A 236 2.77 27.10 -2.65
N TRP A 237 2.65 26.50 -3.84
CA TRP A 237 1.99 25.20 -3.99
C TRP A 237 2.69 24.11 -3.15
N PHE A 238 4.02 24.06 -3.17
CA PHE A 238 4.80 23.08 -2.39
C PHE A 238 4.61 23.27 -0.89
N GLN A 239 4.69 24.50 -0.37
CA GLN A 239 4.48 24.78 1.05
C GLN A 239 3.07 24.40 1.49
N ARG A 240 2.06 24.64 0.65
CA ARG A 240 0.68 24.23 0.91
C ARG A 240 0.49 22.72 0.86
N TRP A 241 1.19 22.04 -0.05
CA TRP A 241 1.19 20.58 -0.11
C TRP A 241 1.86 19.99 1.15
N PHE A 242 3.04 20.49 1.52
CA PHE A 242 3.78 20.08 2.71
C PHE A 242 2.93 20.29 3.98
N TYR A 243 2.30 21.46 4.14
CA TYR A 243 1.41 21.71 5.27
C TYR A 243 0.23 20.74 5.34
N ARG A 244 -0.27 20.25 4.20
CA ARG A 244 -1.37 19.27 4.15
C ARG A 244 -0.90 17.85 4.44
N GLU A 245 0.32 17.51 4.04
CA GLU A 245 0.95 16.22 4.29
C GLU A 245 1.11 15.97 5.80
N PHE A 246 1.55 16.99 6.54
CA PHE A 246 1.76 16.93 8.00
C PHE A 246 0.55 17.38 8.81
N ARG A 247 -0.66 17.32 8.23
CA ARG A 247 -1.92 17.56 8.97
C ARG A 247 -2.67 16.23 9.12
N PRO A 248 -2.90 15.73 10.35
CA PRO A 248 -3.53 14.43 10.52
C PRO A 248 -4.95 14.39 9.91
N ALA A 249 -5.35 13.23 9.41
CA ALA A 249 -6.56 13.09 8.60
C ALA A 249 -7.85 13.33 9.40
N ALA A 250 -7.82 12.94 10.68
CA ALA A 250 -8.93 12.94 11.62
C ALA A 250 -9.38 14.32 12.11
N TYR A 251 -8.54 15.35 12.00
CA TYR A 251 -8.88 16.68 12.52
C TYR A 251 -9.75 17.44 11.50
N LYS A 252 -10.96 17.85 11.93
CA LYS A 252 -11.85 18.72 11.16
C LYS A 252 -11.08 19.99 10.79
N ASN A 253 -11.13 20.40 9.53
CA ASN A 253 -10.63 21.72 9.15
C ASN A 253 -11.49 22.77 9.87
N GLU A 254 -10.88 23.73 10.57
CA GLU A 254 -11.56 24.93 11.10
C GLU A 254 -12.41 25.66 10.04
N TYR A 255 -12.05 25.53 8.75
CA TYR A 255 -12.88 26.01 7.65
C TYR A 255 -14.31 25.46 7.68
N ASN A 256 -14.50 24.18 8.02
CA ASN A 256 -15.84 23.60 8.12
C ASN A 256 -16.60 24.11 9.35
N LYS A 257 -15.89 24.51 10.42
CA LYS A 257 -16.50 25.07 11.63
C LYS A 257 -17.08 26.47 11.35
N ILE A 258 -16.35 27.29 10.60
CA ILE A 258 -16.82 28.62 10.16
C ILE A 258 -18.02 28.48 9.22
N ASP A 259 -18.02 27.51 8.32
CA ASP A 259 -19.17 27.25 7.43
C ASP A 259 -20.39 26.70 8.21
N GLU A 260 -20.19 25.82 9.19
CA GLU A 260 -21.26 25.31 10.08
C GLU A 260 -21.86 26.43 10.96
N GLU A 261 -21.04 27.34 11.51
CA GLU A 261 -21.49 28.50 12.29
C GLU A 261 -22.27 29.51 11.42
N ASN A 262 -21.82 29.78 10.19
CA ASN A 262 -22.51 30.67 9.24
C ASN A 262 -23.82 30.06 8.71
N GLU A 263 -23.91 28.74 8.57
CA GLU A 263 -25.13 28.05 8.13
C GLU A 263 -26.20 28.04 9.22
N GLN A 264 -25.80 27.89 10.50
CA GLN A 264 -26.70 28.04 11.64
C GLN A 264 -27.22 29.49 11.78
N GLN A 265 -26.36 30.49 11.56
CA GLN A 265 -26.75 31.89 11.65
C GLN A 265 -27.70 32.33 10.52
N ASN A 266 -27.52 31.79 9.31
CA ASN A 266 -28.43 32.05 8.18
C ASN A 266 -29.77 31.32 8.29
N ASN A 267 -29.82 30.15 8.93
CA ASN A 267 -31.08 29.45 9.20
C ASN A 267 -31.86 30.07 10.38
N GLY A 268 -31.19 30.76 11.31
CA GLY A 268 -31.84 31.47 12.42
C GLY A 268 -32.55 32.77 12.04
N ASN A 269 -32.11 33.44 10.96
CA ASN A 269 -32.68 34.73 10.52
C ASN A 269 -33.89 34.62 9.58
N SER A 270 -34.35 33.40 9.24
CA SER A 270 -35.51 33.19 8.35
C SER A 270 -36.85 33.04 9.11
N SER A 271 -36.86 33.26 10.43
CA SER A 271 -38.01 32.94 11.30
C SER A 271 -38.73 34.16 11.91
N SER A 272 -38.44 35.39 11.49
CA SER A 272 -39.03 36.59 12.10
C SER A 272 -39.51 37.62 11.07
N SER A 273 -40.63 37.33 10.41
CA SER A 273 -41.49 38.34 9.80
C SER A 273 -42.87 37.76 9.51
N SER A 274 -43.76 37.78 10.51
CA SER A 274 -45.19 37.49 10.36
C SER A 274 -46.04 38.53 11.10
N SER A 275 -46.46 39.56 10.37
CA SER A 275 -47.61 40.47 10.58
C SER A 275 -47.43 41.61 9.55
N SER A 276 -48.35 42.04 8.70
CA SER A 276 -49.82 41.91 8.59
C SER A 276 -50.25 42.62 7.28
N SER A 277 -51.38 42.16 6.71
CA SER A 277 -52.34 42.92 5.87
C SER A 277 -52.06 43.19 4.38
N ASP A 278 -52.85 42.47 3.57
CA ASP A 278 -53.79 42.90 2.53
C ASP A 278 -53.35 43.56 1.20
N ASP A 279 -54.00 43.03 0.15
CA ASP A 279 -54.34 43.54 -1.17
C ASP A 279 -53.38 43.36 -2.39
N ASP A 280 -53.88 42.47 -3.27
CA ASP A 280 -53.97 42.53 -4.74
C ASP A 280 -52.75 42.48 -5.69
N ASP A 281 -53.03 41.77 -6.79
CA ASP A 281 -52.43 41.82 -8.13
C ASP A 281 -51.12 41.06 -8.46
N GLU A 282 -51.34 39.92 -9.12
CA GLU A 282 -50.88 39.63 -10.49
C GLU A 282 -49.42 39.99 -10.86
N LYS A 283 -48.52 38.99 -10.79
CA LYS A 283 -47.73 38.50 -11.95
C LYS A 283 -46.80 37.35 -11.55
N ASN A 284 -46.99 36.24 -12.26
CA ASN A 284 -46.07 35.11 -12.31
C ASN A 284 -44.66 35.57 -12.67
N ASN A 285 -43.74 35.48 -11.70
CA ASN A 285 -42.32 35.41 -11.97
C ASN A 285 -41.70 34.37 -11.02
N SER A 286 -41.87 33.09 -11.37
CA SER A 286 -41.20 31.95 -10.75
C SER A 286 -39.71 31.99 -11.11
N ASN A 287 -39.00 32.93 -10.49
CA ASN A 287 -37.55 32.99 -10.50
C ASN A 287 -37.01 31.88 -9.59
N SER A 288 -36.52 30.84 -10.27
CA SER A 288 -35.63 29.79 -9.78
C SER A 288 -34.48 30.38 -8.95
N ASN A 289 -34.65 30.46 -7.63
CA ASN A 289 -33.62 30.89 -6.69
C ASN A 289 -33.23 29.79 -5.67
N ASP A 290 -33.70 28.56 -5.85
CA ASP A 290 -33.35 27.42 -4.98
C ASP A 290 -32.00 26.76 -5.31
N ASN A 291 -31.28 27.22 -6.33
CA ASN A 291 -30.02 26.60 -6.77
C ASN A 291 -28.75 27.18 -6.13
N ASN A 292 -28.85 28.19 -5.26
CA ASN A 292 -27.67 28.86 -4.67
C ASN A 292 -27.32 28.42 -3.24
N ARG A 293 -28.03 27.43 -2.68
CA ARG A 293 -27.81 26.93 -1.32
C ARG A 293 -27.11 25.56 -1.29
N GLU A 294 -26.28 25.25 -2.29
CA GLU A 294 -25.43 24.06 -2.24
C GLU A 294 -24.06 24.42 -1.63
N SER A 295 -24.04 24.33 -0.30
CA SER A 295 -22.90 24.22 0.62
C SER A 295 -21.52 24.07 -0.04
N ASN A 296 -20.60 24.96 0.35
CA ASN A 296 -19.18 25.07 -0.01
C ASN A 296 -18.32 23.86 0.41
N LYS A 297 -18.89 22.66 0.56
CA LYS A 297 -18.15 21.44 0.88
C LYS A 297 -17.31 21.04 -0.33
N THR A 298 -16.01 20.85 -0.14
CA THR A 298 -15.12 20.23 -1.14
C THR A 298 -15.59 18.81 -1.45
N ARG A 299 -16.57 18.68 -2.36
CA ARG A 299 -17.08 17.39 -2.83
C ARG A 299 -16.16 16.86 -3.91
N LEU A 300 -15.77 15.59 -3.78
CA LEU A 300 -15.18 14.83 -4.88
C LEU A 300 -16.26 14.70 -5.96
N ARG A 301 -16.17 15.52 -7.01
CA ARG A 301 -17.08 15.39 -8.16
C ARG A 301 -16.52 14.35 -9.11
N LEU A 302 -17.38 13.43 -9.53
CA LEU A 302 -17.09 12.53 -10.64
C LEU A 302 -16.75 13.37 -11.87
N ARG A 303 -15.72 12.96 -12.61
CA ARG A 303 -15.23 13.69 -13.77
C ARG A 303 -16.21 13.53 -14.93
N GLU A 304 -17.23 14.39 -15.02
CA GLU A 304 -18.32 14.34 -16.02
C GLU A 304 -17.87 14.45 -17.49
N ARG A 305 -16.64 14.89 -17.77
CA ARG A 305 -16.08 14.89 -19.14
C ARG A 305 -14.80 14.06 -19.20
N LYS A 306 -14.93 12.74 -19.13
CA LYS A 306 -13.81 11.86 -19.48
C LYS A 306 -13.73 11.73 -21.00
N LYS A 307 -12.55 11.99 -21.57
CA LYS A 307 -12.22 11.47 -22.90
C LYS A 307 -12.28 9.94 -22.81
N LYS A 308 -12.78 9.27 -23.86
CA LYS A 308 -13.00 7.81 -23.93
C LYS A 308 -11.85 6.97 -23.34
N HIS A 309 -10.59 7.38 -23.54
CA HIS A 309 -9.41 6.70 -22.98
C HIS A 309 -9.32 6.69 -21.45
N TRP A 310 -9.76 7.74 -20.74
CA TRP A 310 -9.72 7.76 -19.27
C TRP A 310 -10.75 6.84 -18.63
N ILE A 311 -11.88 6.62 -19.30
CA ILE A 311 -12.89 5.64 -18.86
C ILE A 311 -12.29 4.25 -18.98
N LEU A 312 -11.71 3.94 -20.14
CA LEU A 312 -11.07 2.65 -20.41
C LEU A 312 -9.94 2.36 -19.42
N LEU A 313 -9.07 3.34 -19.14
CA LEU A 313 -8.01 3.19 -18.14
C LEU A 313 -8.55 2.96 -16.72
N SER A 314 -9.63 3.63 -16.32
CA SER A 314 -10.23 3.38 -15.01
C SER A 314 -10.88 2.00 -14.90
N VAL A 315 -11.54 1.53 -15.97
CA VAL A 315 -12.12 0.17 -16.02
C VAL A 315 -11.02 -0.88 -15.98
N LEU A 316 -9.94 -0.68 -16.75
CA LEU A 316 -8.77 -1.55 -16.72
C LEU A 316 -8.15 -1.61 -15.31
N ALA A 317 -7.99 -0.46 -14.65
CA ALA A 317 -7.47 -0.42 -13.28
C ALA A 317 -8.38 -1.20 -12.31
N THR A 318 -9.71 -1.02 -12.38
CA THR A 318 -10.66 -1.79 -11.56
C THR A 318 -10.59 -3.29 -11.84
N TRP A 319 -10.45 -3.69 -13.10
CA TRP A 319 -10.32 -5.10 -13.48
C TRP A 319 -9.01 -5.71 -12.94
N VAL A 320 -7.90 -4.99 -13.08
CA VAL A 320 -6.60 -5.40 -12.51
C VAL A 320 -6.68 -5.51 -10.99
N LEU A 321 -7.30 -4.55 -10.30
CA LEU A 321 -7.45 -4.57 -8.83
C LEU A 321 -8.36 -5.69 -8.32
N SER A 322 -9.20 -6.27 -9.16
CA SER A 322 -10.05 -7.42 -8.79
C SER A 322 -9.26 -8.75 -8.81
N ILE A 323 -8.26 -8.85 -9.68
CA ILE A 323 -7.53 -10.12 -9.93
C ILE A 323 -6.14 -10.08 -9.28
N ALA A 324 -5.45 -8.95 -9.35
CA ALA A 324 -4.04 -8.85 -8.97
C ALA A 324 -3.77 -9.16 -7.49
N PRO A 325 -4.58 -8.71 -6.51
CA PRO A 325 -4.37 -9.09 -5.11
C PRO A 325 -4.51 -10.60 -4.86
N THR A 326 -5.43 -11.26 -5.57
CA THR A 326 -5.61 -12.72 -5.47
C THR A 326 -4.42 -13.46 -6.08
N LEU A 327 -3.95 -13.03 -7.26
CA LEU A 327 -2.74 -13.58 -7.88
C LEU A 327 -1.50 -13.34 -7.02
N GLN A 328 -1.41 -12.17 -6.38
CA GLN A 328 -0.31 -11.81 -5.48
C GLN A 328 -0.27 -12.73 -4.25
N VAL A 329 -1.41 -13.08 -3.69
CA VAL A 329 -1.49 -14.07 -2.59
C VAL A 329 -1.12 -15.45 -3.08
N LEU A 330 -1.66 -15.91 -4.21
CA LEU A 330 -1.31 -17.21 -4.79
C LEU A 330 0.20 -17.31 -5.05
N MET A 331 0.78 -16.28 -5.65
CA MET A 331 2.21 -16.20 -5.93
C MET A 331 3.02 -16.20 -4.63
N GLY A 332 2.63 -15.38 -3.64
CA GLY A 332 3.27 -15.37 -2.33
C GLY A 332 3.23 -16.73 -1.63
N THR A 333 2.10 -17.44 -1.70
CA THR A 333 1.93 -18.77 -1.12
C THR A 333 2.91 -19.76 -1.73
N ILE A 334 3.06 -19.75 -3.06
CA ILE A 334 3.99 -20.62 -3.78
C ILE A 334 5.44 -20.27 -3.40
N MET A 335 5.80 -18.99 -3.39
CA MET A 335 7.17 -18.55 -3.13
C MET A 335 7.60 -18.78 -1.67
N LEU A 336 6.74 -18.46 -0.72
CA LEU A 336 7.02 -18.65 0.70
C LEU A 336 7.00 -20.13 1.11
N SER A 337 6.12 -20.96 0.53
CA SER A 337 6.18 -22.41 0.74
C SER A 337 7.42 -23.06 0.15
N GLY A 338 8.02 -22.45 -0.89
CA GLY A 338 9.32 -22.84 -1.44
C GLY A 338 10.49 -22.60 -0.50
N SER A 339 10.34 -21.83 0.58
CA SER A 339 11.39 -21.61 1.59
C SER A 339 11.52 -22.81 2.56
N LEU A 340 11.61 -24.01 1.98
CA LEU A 340 11.87 -25.28 2.65
C LEU A 340 13.21 -25.18 3.42
N LEU A 341 13.26 -25.77 4.62
CA LEU A 341 14.37 -25.67 5.59
C LEU A 341 14.42 -24.38 6.42
N THR A 342 13.27 -23.74 6.61
CA THR A 342 13.06 -22.81 7.73
C THR A 342 12.66 -23.59 8.98
N ASN A 343 13.18 -23.20 10.15
CA ASN A 343 12.72 -23.78 11.41
C ASN A 343 11.29 -23.30 11.66
N GLN A 344 10.44 -24.11 12.29
CA GLN A 344 9.10 -23.65 12.65
C GLN A 344 9.14 -22.38 13.53
N ALA A 345 10.11 -22.27 14.43
CA ALA A 345 10.35 -21.06 15.22
C ALA A 345 10.73 -19.86 14.35
N ASP A 346 11.62 -20.05 13.36
CA ASP A 346 12.05 -18.99 12.45
C ASP A 346 10.92 -18.56 11.50
N ALA A 347 10.15 -19.51 10.99
CA ALA A 347 8.96 -19.25 10.17
C ALA A 347 7.92 -18.43 10.95
N ARG A 348 7.67 -18.79 12.21
CA ARG A 348 6.77 -18.05 13.09
C ARG A 348 7.32 -16.65 13.42
N ASN A 349 8.61 -16.52 13.68
CA ASN A 349 9.24 -15.22 13.92
C ASN A 349 9.16 -14.33 12.67
N CYS A 350 9.39 -14.87 11.48
CA CYS A 350 9.18 -14.16 10.22
C CYS A 350 7.72 -13.69 10.06
N LEU A 351 6.75 -14.57 10.35
CA LEU A 351 5.33 -14.22 10.30
C LEU A 351 4.98 -13.09 11.29
N PHE A 352 5.45 -13.18 12.54
CA PHE A 352 5.20 -12.12 13.53
C PHE A 352 5.87 -10.81 13.19
N ARG A 353 7.07 -10.86 12.59
CA ARG A 353 7.73 -9.66 12.07
C ARG A 353 6.96 -9.02 10.91
N TYR A 354 6.26 -9.79 10.09
CA TYR A 354 5.33 -9.23 9.11
C TYR A 354 4.08 -8.62 9.75
N LEU A 355 3.61 -9.15 10.87
CA LEU A 355 2.46 -8.62 11.60
C LEU A 355 2.79 -7.39 12.45
N ASP A 356 4.05 -6.97 12.52
CA ASP A 356 4.55 -5.88 13.40
C ASP A 356 4.17 -6.08 14.89
N VAL A 357 3.89 -7.34 15.27
CA VAL A 357 3.70 -7.75 16.66
C VAL A 357 5.08 -8.12 17.18
N GLY A 358 5.79 -7.14 17.73
CA GLY A 358 7.06 -7.38 18.40
C GLY A 358 6.89 -8.47 19.47
N VAL A 359 7.78 -9.47 19.44
CA VAL A 359 7.96 -10.46 20.51
C VAL A 359 8.95 -9.90 21.52
#